data_AF-A0A357TIY1-F1
#
_entry.id   AF-A0A357TIY1-F1
#
_cell.length_a   1.000
_cell.length_b   1.000
_cell.length_c   1.000
_cell.angle_alpha   90.00
_cell.angle_beta   90.00
_cell.angle_gamma   90.00
#
_symmetry.space_group_name_H-M   'P 1'
#
loop_
_entity.id
_entity.type
_entity.pdbx_description
1 polymer ?
#
loop_
_entity_poly.entity_id
_entity_poly.type
_entity_poly.pdbx_seq_one_letter_code
_entity_poly.pdbx_strand_id
1 'polypeptide(L)'
;MISFSNPSADLFIPDNSEPSQALSRTTHLGIGAHQDDLEVMALHGILACYQSDERWFGGVTVTNGSGSSRTNQYSDYTDEQMCAVRAEEQRKAAVVGEYAFMAQLDYPSSVVKQPGSPDFANDLQTIFCVAKPRVVYTHNLADKHDTHVAVVVPVIQALRELPEADRPAEVYGVEVWRDLNWLIDNEKVLLNMNDRPNLVRALISIFDSQITGGKRYDLALEGRLRGNATFFDSHAVDQSKMASYAMDLKPLVDDPSLDIAEFVDGVVQRFRDDVRSRVERFLN
;
A
#
# COMPACT_ATOMS: atom_id res chain seq x y z
N MET A 1 6.90 -21.81 -12.68
CA MET A 1 5.85 -21.85 -11.65
C MET A 1 6.42 -21.13 -10.44
N ILE A 2 5.80 -20.03 -9.99
CA ILE A 2 6.18 -19.38 -8.74
C ILE A 2 5.67 -20.25 -7.58
N SER A 3 6.46 -20.39 -6.53
CA SER A 3 6.09 -21.12 -5.31
C SER A 3 6.33 -20.21 -4.14
N PHE A 4 5.36 -20.17 -3.22
CA PHE A 4 5.48 -19.46 -1.96
C PHE A 4 5.88 -20.42 -0.84
N SER A 5 6.47 -19.85 0.20
CA SER A 5 6.89 -20.51 1.43
C SER A 5 5.66 -20.91 2.25
N ASN A 6 4.62 -20.07 2.26
CA ASN A 6 3.33 -20.45 2.82
C ASN A 6 2.51 -21.28 1.81
N PRO A 7 2.21 -22.57 2.09
CA PRO A 7 1.47 -23.42 1.17
C PRO A 7 0.00 -23.01 0.98
N SER A 8 -0.57 -22.18 1.86
CA SER A 8 -1.92 -21.65 1.70
C SER A 8 -1.97 -20.33 0.93
N ALA A 9 -0.82 -19.79 0.52
CA ALA A 9 -0.78 -18.58 -0.29
C ALA A 9 -1.51 -18.79 -1.63
N ASP A 10 -2.29 -17.77 -2.01
CA ASP A 10 -3.10 -17.75 -3.22
C ASP A 10 -2.46 -16.83 -4.27
N LEU A 11 -2.39 -17.30 -5.51
CA LEU A 11 -2.02 -16.46 -6.65
C LEU A 11 -3.17 -16.44 -7.65
N PHE A 12 -3.82 -15.29 -7.75
CA PHE A 12 -4.92 -15.07 -8.66
C PHE A 12 -4.48 -14.21 -9.85
N ILE A 13 -4.73 -14.69 -11.08
CA ILE A 13 -4.44 -14.00 -12.33
C ILE A 13 -5.77 -13.63 -13.02
N PRO A 14 -6.22 -12.35 -12.96
CA PRO A 14 -7.55 -11.96 -13.43
C PRO A 14 -7.84 -12.28 -14.90
N ASP A 15 -6.84 -12.16 -15.77
CA ASP A 15 -6.97 -12.41 -17.22
C ASP A 15 -6.65 -13.86 -17.64
N ASN A 16 -6.38 -14.75 -16.67
CA ASN A 16 -6.01 -16.15 -16.88
C ASN A 16 -4.74 -16.36 -17.72
N SER A 17 -3.87 -15.35 -17.84
CA SER A 17 -2.54 -15.54 -18.43
C SER A 17 -1.66 -16.44 -17.55
N GLU A 18 -0.54 -16.92 -18.11
CA GLU A 18 0.41 -17.73 -17.35
C GLU A 18 1.03 -16.92 -16.18
N PRO A 19 1.14 -17.47 -14.96
CA PRO A 19 1.63 -16.74 -13.80
C PRO A 19 2.98 -16.02 -14.02
N SER A 20 3.94 -16.67 -14.68
CA SER A 20 5.23 -16.03 -14.96
C SER A 20 5.10 -14.81 -15.88
N GLN A 21 4.20 -14.89 -16.87
CA GLN A 21 3.92 -13.76 -17.76
C GLN A 21 3.26 -12.62 -16.98
N ALA A 22 2.24 -12.94 -16.19
CA ALA A 22 1.53 -11.98 -15.36
C ALA A 22 2.46 -11.23 -14.39
N LEU A 23 3.36 -11.93 -13.69
CA LEU A 23 4.33 -11.27 -12.81
C LEU A 23 5.35 -10.45 -13.61
N SER A 24 5.94 -11.01 -14.68
CA SER A 24 7.03 -10.35 -15.41
C SER A 24 6.62 -9.06 -16.16
N ARG A 25 5.33 -8.89 -16.49
CA ARG A 25 4.82 -7.66 -17.10
C ARG A 25 4.51 -6.56 -16.07
N THR A 26 4.52 -6.88 -14.78
CA THR A 26 4.15 -5.93 -13.73
C THR A 26 5.13 -4.76 -13.66
N THR A 27 4.58 -3.56 -13.79
CA THR A 27 5.36 -2.31 -13.76
C THR A 27 5.20 -1.56 -12.43
N HIS A 28 4.04 -1.71 -11.80
CA HIS A 28 3.69 -1.08 -10.53
C HIS A 28 3.25 -2.20 -9.57
N LEU A 29 3.82 -2.25 -8.37
CA LEU A 29 3.51 -3.29 -7.38
C LEU A 29 3.04 -2.65 -6.08
N GLY A 30 1.84 -3.01 -5.63
CA GLY A 30 1.35 -2.64 -4.30
C GLY A 30 1.51 -3.79 -3.31
N ILE A 31 1.97 -3.52 -2.09
CA ILE A 31 2.17 -4.52 -1.03
C ILE A 31 1.47 -4.06 0.24
N GLY A 32 0.25 -4.57 0.45
CA GLY A 32 -0.63 -4.35 1.60
C GLY A 32 -0.43 -5.33 2.72
N ALA A 33 -0.79 -4.93 3.94
CA ALA A 33 -0.79 -5.82 5.08
C ALA A 33 -2.04 -6.68 5.06
N HIS A 34 -3.19 -6.09 4.76
CA HIS A 34 -4.49 -6.73 4.73
C HIS A 34 -5.18 -6.54 3.38
N GLN A 35 -6.20 -7.36 3.12
CA GLN A 35 -7.12 -7.14 2.01
C GLN A 35 -7.87 -5.84 2.22
N ASP A 36 -7.93 -4.96 1.21
CA ASP A 36 -8.38 -3.56 1.19
C ASP A 36 -7.27 -2.49 1.19
N ASP A 37 -6.08 -2.79 1.73
CA ASP A 37 -5.00 -1.79 1.85
C ASP A 37 -4.56 -1.25 0.48
N LEU A 38 -4.52 -2.09 -0.56
CA LEU A 38 -4.08 -1.71 -1.91
C LEU A 38 -5.03 -0.66 -2.52
N GLU A 39 -6.32 -0.84 -2.32
CA GLU A 39 -7.38 0.03 -2.81
C GLU A 39 -7.53 1.31 -1.98
N VAL A 40 -6.73 1.47 -0.93
CA VAL A 40 -6.52 2.71 -0.19
C VAL A 40 -5.21 3.38 -0.63
N MET A 41 -4.11 2.65 -0.51
CA MET A 41 -2.77 3.23 -0.53
C MET A 41 -2.10 3.18 -1.91
N ALA A 42 -2.50 2.25 -2.78
CA ALA A 42 -1.90 2.06 -4.09
C ALA A 42 -2.81 2.54 -5.24
N LEU A 43 -3.88 3.27 -4.94
CA LEU A 43 -4.82 3.81 -5.93
C LEU A 43 -4.12 4.56 -7.08
N HIS A 44 -3.05 5.32 -6.78
CA HIS A 44 -2.27 5.99 -7.82
C HIS A 44 -1.71 4.99 -8.85
N GLY A 45 -1.09 3.90 -8.38
CA GLY A 45 -0.55 2.83 -9.24
C GLY A 45 -1.65 2.08 -10.00
N ILE A 46 -2.75 1.76 -9.31
CA ILE A 46 -3.91 1.09 -9.92
C ILE A 46 -4.48 1.93 -11.07
N LEU A 47 -4.73 3.22 -10.82
CA LEU A 47 -5.29 4.13 -11.82
C LEU A 47 -4.33 4.38 -13.00
N ALA A 48 -3.02 4.41 -12.74
CA ALA A 48 -2.00 4.57 -13.77
C ALA A 48 -1.88 3.35 -14.70
N CYS A 49 -2.29 2.17 -14.23
CA CYS A 49 -2.25 0.91 -15.00
C CYS A 49 -3.60 0.53 -15.63
N TYR A 50 -4.72 0.98 -15.05
CA TYR A 50 -6.06 0.60 -15.53
C TYR A 50 -6.28 0.98 -17.00
N GLN A 51 -6.67 -0.01 -17.82
CA GLN A 51 -6.82 0.10 -19.28
C GLN A 51 -5.53 0.56 -20.01
N SER A 52 -4.36 0.15 -19.53
CA SER A 52 -3.08 0.39 -20.21
C SER A 52 -2.55 -0.88 -20.86
N ASP A 53 -2.04 -0.75 -22.09
CA ASP A 53 -1.34 -1.84 -22.77
C ASP A 53 0.12 -2.01 -22.32
N GLU A 54 0.68 -0.98 -21.66
CA GLU A 54 2.10 -0.90 -21.29
C GLU A 54 2.34 -0.98 -19.77
N ARG A 55 1.37 -0.55 -18.97
CA ARG A 55 1.49 -0.47 -17.51
C ARG A 55 0.55 -1.45 -16.84
N TRP A 56 1.14 -2.29 -16.00
CA TRP A 56 0.42 -3.32 -15.27
C TRP A 56 0.64 -3.18 -13.77
N PHE A 57 -0.45 -3.26 -13.01
CA PHE A 57 -0.44 -3.25 -11.55
C PHE A 57 -0.50 -4.68 -11.02
N GLY A 58 0.45 -5.04 -10.15
CA GLY A 58 0.40 -6.26 -9.35
C GLY A 58 0.06 -5.94 -7.90
N GLY A 59 -0.68 -6.82 -7.24
CA GLY A 59 -1.02 -6.68 -5.84
C GLY A 59 -0.46 -7.81 -4.98
N VAL A 60 -0.01 -7.47 -3.77
CA VAL A 60 0.35 -8.43 -2.72
C VAL A 60 -0.36 -8.04 -1.43
N THR A 61 -1.02 -8.97 -0.76
CA THR A 61 -1.51 -8.81 0.62
C THR A 61 -0.82 -9.84 1.51
N VAL A 62 -0.18 -9.39 2.59
CA VAL A 62 0.64 -10.27 3.42
C VAL A 62 -0.21 -11.14 4.34
N THR A 63 -1.26 -10.58 4.94
CA THR A 63 -2.03 -11.29 5.97
C THR A 63 -3.29 -11.97 5.45
N ASN A 64 -3.79 -12.92 6.23
CA ASN A 64 -5.00 -13.70 5.93
C ASN A 64 -6.32 -13.03 6.31
N GLY A 65 -6.26 -11.88 6.98
CA GLY A 65 -7.45 -11.15 7.43
C GLY A 65 -8.19 -11.78 8.63
N SER A 66 -7.57 -12.75 9.32
CA SER A 66 -8.09 -13.29 10.59
C SER A 66 -8.24 -12.20 11.66
N GLY A 67 -9.18 -12.38 12.59
CA GLY A 67 -9.52 -11.36 13.59
C GLY A 67 -10.24 -10.12 13.06
N SER A 68 -10.66 -10.11 11.78
CA SER A 68 -11.53 -9.06 11.23
C SER A 68 -12.78 -8.85 12.06
N SER A 69 -13.24 -7.60 12.11
CA SER A 69 -14.51 -7.26 12.75
C SER A 69 -15.67 -7.97 12.06
N ARG A 70 -16.58 -8.54 12.85
CA ARG A 70 -17.76 -9.27 12.39
C ARG A 70 -19.00 -8.59 12.90
N THR A 71 -19.82 -8.13 11.99
CA THR A 71 -21.02 -7.34 12.29
C THR A 71 -22.04 -7.53 11.17
N ASN A 72 -23.29 -7.16 11.45
CA ASN A 72 -24.41 -7.27 10.51
C ASN A 72 -24.49 -8.68 9.89
N GLN A 73 -24.53 -8.80 8.57
CA GLN A 73 -24.66 -10.07 7.85
C GLN A 73 -23.47 -11.04 8.05
N TYR A 74 -22.37 -10.56 8.64
CA TYR A 74 -21.18 -11.34 8.96
C TYR A 74 -21.09 -11.72 10.45
N SER A 75 -22.09 -11.41 11.29
CA SER A 75 -22.02 -11.62 12.75
C SER A 75 -21.78 -13.07 13.15
N ASP A 76 -22.31 -14.01 12.37
CA ASP A 76 -22.29 -15.45 12.69
C ASP A 76 -21.16 -16.18 11.96
N TYR A 77 -20.28 -15.46 11.27
CA TYR A 77 -19.18 -16.06 10.51
C TYR A 77 -18.06 -16.50 11.46
N THR A 78 -17.44 -17.65 11.17
CA THR A 78 -16.18 -18.04 11.80
C THR A 78 -15.01 -17.20 11.29
N ASP A 79 -13.84 -17.33 11.92
CA ASP A 79 -12.61 -16.71 11.43
C ASP A 79 -12.28 -17.18 10.01
N GLU A 80 -12.37 -18.47 9.75
CA GLU A 80 -12.06 -19.06 8.44
C GLU A 80 -13.03 -18.57 7.36
N GLN A 81 -14.32 -18.47 7.69
CA GLN A 81 -15.32 -17.93 6.77
C GLN A 81 -15.03 -16.46 6.45
N MET A 82 -14.62 -15.66 7.44
CA MET A 82 -14.24 -14.27 7.20
C MET A 82 -12.97 -14.13 6.35
N CYS A 83 -11.94 -14.95 6.60
CA CYS A 83 -10.74 -14.97 5.76
C CYS A 83 -11.11 -15.29 4.30
N ALA A 84 -12.00 -16.27 4.07
CA ALA A 84 -12.47 -16.61 2.73
C ALA A 84 -13.25 -15.46 2.05
N VAL A 85 -14.11 -14.76 2.79
CA VAL A 85 -14.81 -13.56 2.29
C VAL A 85 -13.82 -12.49 1.85
N ARG A 86 -12.87 -12.15 2.73
CA ARG A 86 -11.87 -11.10 2.44
C ARG A 86 -10.99 -11.45 1.26
N ALA A 87 -10.58 -12.72 1.17
CA ALA A 87 -9.78 -13.20 0.05
C ALA A 87 -10.53 -13.07 -1.29
N GLU A 88 -11.84 -13.34 -1.29
CA GLU A 88 -12.68 -13.19 -2.47
C GLU A 88 -12.96 -11.72 -2.82
N GLU A 89 -13.13 -10.85 -1.83
CA GLU A 89 -13.23 -9.40 -2.04
C GLU A 89 -11.95 -8.85 -2.71
N GLN A 90 -10.77 -9.28 -2.27
CA GLN A 90 -9.51 -8.85 -2.89
C GLN A 90 -9.38 -9.33 -4.34
N ARG A 91 -9.82 -10.56 -4.66
CA ARG A 91 -9.86 -11.03 -6.05
C ARG A 91 -10.81 -10.21 -6.91
N LYS A 92 -11.99 -9.84 -6.39
CA LYS A 92 -12.93 -8.95 -7.08
C LYS A 92 -12.32 -7.57 -7.34
N ALA A 93 -11.57 -7.02 -6.38
CA ALA A 93 -10.84 -5.76 -6.58
C ALA A 93 -9.79 -5.90 -7.69
N ALA A 94 -9.06 -7.02 -7.74
CA ALA A 94 -8.11 -7.31 -8.82
C ALA A 94 -8.77 -7.43 -10.20
N VAL A 95 -9.99 -7.98 -10.28
CA VAL A 95 -10.78 -8.00 -11.53
C VAL A 95 -11.21 -6.59 -11.92
N VAL A 96 -11.82 -5.83 -11.00
CA VAL A 96 -12.32 -4.47 -11.27
C VAL A 96 -11.19 -3.49 -11.59
N GLY A 97 -10.03 -3.66 -10.98
CA GLY A 97 -8.83 -2.85 -11.19
C GLY A 97 -7.93 -3.33 -12.34
N GLU A 98 -8.29 -4.41 -13.05
CA GLU A 98 -7.53 -5.00 -14.16
C GLU A 98 -6.06 -5.31 -13.77
N TYR A 99 -5.85 -5.94 -12.61
CA TYR A 99 -4.50 -6.25 -12.14
C TYR A 99 -3.85 -7.32 -13.01
N ALA A 100 -2.52 -7.24 -13.14
CA ALA A 100 -1.74 -8.32 -13.72
C ALA A 100 -1.82 -9.59 -12.87
N PHE A 101 -1.70 -9.45 -11.55
CA PHE A 101 -1.85 -10.55 -10.59
C PHE A 101 -2.23 -10.02 -9.21
N MET A 102 -2.77 -10.91 -8.37
CA MET A 102 -3.00 -10.68 -6.94
C MET A 102 -2.46 -11.87 -6.14
N ALA A 103 -1.41 -11.66 -5.35
CA ALA A 103 -0.83 -12.64 -4.46
C ALA A 103 -1.29 -12.40 -3.02
N GLN A 104 -1.99 -13.36 -2.42
CA GLN A 104 -2.42 -13.30 -1.02
C GLN A 104 -1.60 -14.31 -0.23
N LEU A 105 -0.64 -13.82 0.56
CA LEU A 105 0.36 -14.68 1.21
C LEU A 105 -0.16 -15.42 2.44
N ASP A 106 -1.35 -15.08 2.91
CA ASP A 106 -2.12 -15.83 3.92
C ASP A 106 -1.42 -16.01 5.29
N TYR A 107 -0.55 -15.07 5.70
CA TYR A 107 0.06 -15.13 7.02
C TYR A 107 -0.86 -14.57 8.12
N PRO A 108 -0.92 -15.15 9.32
CA PRO A 108 -1.61 -14.51 10.44
C PRO A 108 -0.90 -13.21 10.85
N SER A 109 -1.64 -12.14 11.17
CA SER A 109 -1.04 -10.87 11.63
C SER A 109 -0.19 -11.05 12.90
N SER A 110 -0.48 -12.05 13.74
CA SER A 110 0.32 -12.39 14.92
C SER A 110 1.74 -12.87 14.57
N VAL A 111 1.89 -13.56 13.44
CA VAL A 111 3.17 -14.03 12.90
C VAL A 111 3.93 -12.89 12.22
N VAL A 112 3.24 -12.10 11.39
CA VAL A 112 3.84 -10.93 10.69
C VAL A 112 4.43 -9.92 11.66
N LYS A 113 3.80 -9.72 12.83
CA LYS A 113 4.29 -8.81 13.87
C LYS A 113 5.48 -9.36 14.68
N GLN A 114 5.94 -10.59 14.44
CA GLN A 114 7.15 -11.10 15.09
C GLN A 114 8.39 -10.63 14.32
N PRO A 115 9.36 -9.98 14.99
CA PRO A 115 10.61 -9.61 14.36
C PRO A 115 11.33 -10.83 13.77
N GLY A 116 11.84 -10.70 12.54
CA GLY A 116 12.62 -11.74 11.89
C GLY A 116 11.83 -12.94 11.39
N SER A 117 10.50 -12.84 11.19
CA SER A 117 9.72 -13.87 10.50
C SER A 117 10.16 -13.98 9.04
N PRO A 118 10.97 -15.00 8.66
CA PRO A 118 11.67 -14.99 7.39
C PRO A 118 10.77 -15.44 6.22
N ASP A 119 9.70 -16.16 6.51
CA ASP A 119 8.96 -16.89 5.48
C ASP A 119 8.25 -15.94 4.51
N PHE A 120 7.56 -14.91 5.00
CA PHE A 120 6.90 -13.96 4.08
C PHE A 120 7.91 -13.01 3.40
N ALA A 121 9.06 -12.75 4.03
CA ALA A 121 10.14 -11.99 3.38
C ALA A 121 10.73 -12.76 2.18
N ASN A 122 10.87 -14.09 2.29
CA ASN A 122 11.27 -14.94 1.18
C ASN A 122 10.24 -14.91 0.04
N ASP A 123 8.94 -14.85 0.37
CA ASP A 123 7.88 -14.74 -0.63
C ASP A 123 7.92 -13.39 -1.36
N LEU A 124 8.20 -12.30 -0.62
CA LEU A 124 8.44 -10.99 -1.22
C LEU A 124 9.65 -11.01 -2.16
N GLN A 125 10.78 -11.61 -1.75
CA GLN A 125 11.94 -11.77 -2.62
C GLN A 125 11.60 -12.55 -3.89
N THR A 126 10.82 -13.62 -3.76
CA THR A 126 10.39 -14.44 -4.91
C THR A 126 9.57 -13.61 -5.89
N ILE A 127 8.65 -12.78 -5.40
CA ILE A 127 7.85 -11.88 -6.22
C ILE A 127 8.74 -10.83 -6.89
N PHE A 128 9.60 -10.15 -6.14
CA PHE A 128 10.46 -9.10 -6.68
C PHE A 128 11.43 -9.62 -7.76
N CYS A 129 12.00 -10.81 -7.58
CA CYS A 129 12.90 -11.42 -8.56
C CYS A 129 12.24 -11.64 -9.93
N VAL A 130 10.93 -11.91 -9.95
CA VAL A 130 10.18 -12.17 -11.20
C VAL A 130 9.55 -10.89 -11.73
N ALA A 131 8.92 -10.09 -10.86
CA ALA A 131 8.13 -8.95 -11.26
C ALA A 131 8.96 -7.71 -11.61
N LYS A 132 10.11 -7.51 -10.93
CA LYS A 132 11.02 -6.37 -11.14
C LYS A 132 10.29 -5.04 -11.40
N PRO A 133 9.38 -4.64 -10.50
CA PRO A 133 8.52 -3.50 -10.73
C PRO A 133 9.36 -2.21 -10.78
N ARG A 134 8.92 -1.25 -11.59
CA ARG A 134 9.52 0.10 -11.63
C ARG A 134 9.10 0.93 -10.42
N VAL A 135 7.87 0.74 -9.95
CA VAL A 135 7.28 1.50 -8.85
C VAL A 135 6.71 0.55 -7.80
N VAL A 136 7.03 0.77 -6.53
CA VAL A 136 6.49 0.02 -5.39
C VAL A 136 5.69 0.93 -4.49
N TYR A 137 4.48 0.51 -4.12
CA TYR A 137 3.61 1.15 -3.14
C TYR A 137 3.48 0.24 -1.91
N THR A 138 3.68 0.80 -0.72
CA THR A 138 3.52 0.11 0.55
C THR A 138 3.08 1.11 1.62
N HIS A 139 2.95 0.66 2.86
CA HIS A 139 2.59 1.50 4.00
C HIS A 139 3.68 2.53 4.32
N ASN A 140 3.30 3.64 4.93
CA ASN A 140 4.27 4.60 5.47
C ASN A 140 4.83 4.13 6.83
N LEU A 141 6.07 4.53 7.14
CA LEU A 141 6.76 4.14 8.39
C LEU A 141 6.15 4.75 9.65
N ALA A 142 5.34 5.80 9.53
CA ALA A 142 4.69 6.47 10.66
C ALA A 142 3.22 6.03 10.85
N ASP A 143 2.77 4.96 10.20
CA ASP A 143 1.37 4.55 10.28
C ASP A 143 0.92 4.23 11.72
N LYS A 144 -0.38 4.35 12.01
CA LYS A 144 -0.93 4.06 13.34
C LYS A 144 -1.16 2.57 13.58
N HIS A 145 -1.15 1.75 12.54
CA HIS A 145 -1.45 0.34 12.63
C HIS A 145 -0.18 -0.51 12.64
N ASP A 146 0.13 -1.18 13.75
CA ASP A 146 1.40 -1.90 13.93
C ASP A 146 1.67 -2.94 12.83
N THR A 147 0.65 -3.65 12.34
CA THR A 147 0.84 -4.61 11.23
C THR A 147 1.31 -3.92 9.94
N HIS A 148 0.94 -2.66 9.70
CA HIS A 148 1.38 -1.92 8.52
C HIS A 148 2.88 -1.63 8.61
N VAL A 149 3.32 -1.17 9.80
CA VAL A 149 4.74 -0.96 10.11
C VAL A 149 5.53 -2.28 10.04
N ALA A 150 4.96 -3.37 10.54
CA ALA A 150 5.57 -4.70 10.49
C ALA A 150 5.71 -5.27 9.07
N VAL A 151 4.96 -4.75 8.09
CA VAL A 151 5.07 -5.13 6.67
C VAL A 151 6.04 -4.24 5.90
N VAL A 152 6.00 -2.91 6.09
CA VAL A 152 6.89 -2.00 5.34
C VAL A 152 8.37 -2.25 5.65
N VAL A 153 8.72 -2.62 6.88
CA VAL A 153 10.12 -2.88 7.26
C VAL A 153 10.71 -4.05 6.45
N PRO A 154 10.10 -5.25 6.40
CA PRO A 154 10.56 -6.33 5.53
C PRO A 154 10.48 -6.03 4.03
N VAL A 155 9.52 -5.21 3.59
CA VAL A 155 9.48 -4.74 2.18
C VAL A 155 10.77 -3.97 1.84
N ILE A 156 11.15 -3.00 2.67
CA ILE A 156 12.40 -2.23 2.48
C ILE A 156 13.61 -3.17 2.50
N GLN A 157 13.66 -4.10 3.46
CA GLN A 157 14.77 -5.06 3.58
C GLN A 157 14.88 -5.96 2.35
N ALA A 158 13.79 -6.54 1.87
CA ALA A 158 13.77 -7.37 0.66
C ALA A 158 14.18 -6.57 -0.59
N LEU A 159 13.78 -5.29 -0.68
CA LEU A 159 14.22 -4.41 -1.77
C LEU A 159 15.73 -4.09 -1.72
N ARG A 160 16.32 -3.97 -0.52
CA ARG A 160 17.78 -3.76 -0.36
C ARG A 160 18.59 -4.95 -0.89
N GLU A 161 18.05 -6.16 -0.77
CA GLU A 161 18.69 -7.41 -1.20
C GLU A 161 18.68 -7.61 -2.71
N LEU A 162 17.86 -6.86 -3.44
CA LEU A 162 17.85 -6.91 -4.90
C LEU A 162 19.16 -6.36 -5.49
N PRO A 163 19.64 -6.93 -6.61
CA PRO A 163 20.67 -6.31 -7.42
C PRO A 163 20.29 -4.87 -7.75
N GLU A 164 21.27 -3.95 -7.74
CA GLU A 164 21.02 -2.52 -7.97
C GLU A 164 20.20 -2.24 -9.24
N ALA A 165 20.48 -2.98 -10.33
CA ALA A 165 19.78 -2.87 -11.61
C ALA A 165 18.31 -3.34 -11.57
N ASP A 166 17.92 -4.14 -10.59
CA ASP A 166 16.56 -4.68 -10.41
C ASP A 166 15.76 -3.93 -9.34
N ARG A 167 16.38 -2.96 -8.64
CA ARG A 167 15.67 -2.14 -7.64
C ARG A 167 14.68 -1.21 -8.34
N PRO A 168 13.49 -1.01 -7.77
CA PRO A 168 12.50 -0.07 -8.31
C PRO A 168 13.07 1.36 -8.36
N ALA A 169 12.63 2.13 -9.35
CA ALA A 169 12.97 3.54 -9.47
C ALA A 169 12.29 4.39 -8.39
N GLU A 170 11.08 3.99 -7.98
CA GLU A 170 10.23 4.72 -7.05
C GLU A 170 9.70 3.76 -5.96
N VAL A 171 9.78 4.17 -4.68
CA VAL A 171 9.24 3.41 -3.55
C VAL A 171 8.47 4.35 -2.64
N TYR A 172 7.16 4.15 -2.55
CA TYR A 172 6.25 5.05 -1.87
C TYR A 172 5.65 4.40 -0.62
N GLY A 173 5.89 5.03 0.53
CA GLY A 173 5.20 4.74 1.79
C GLY A 173 3.97 5.63 1.90
N VAL A 174 2.80 5.09 1.56
CA VAL A 174 1.57 5.87 1.37
C VAL A 174 0.74 5.91 2.66
N GLU A 175 -0.04 6.97 2.82
CA GLU A 175 -0.91 7.16 3.98
C GLU A 175 -2.11 6.20 4.03
N VAL A 176 -2.40 5.65 5.21
CA VAL A 176 -3.58 4.79 5.47
C VAL A 176 -4.26 5.19 6.77
N TRP A 177 -3.78 4.74 7.94
CA TRP A 177 -4.39 5.13 9.22
C TRP A 177 -3.82 6.43 9.78
N ARG A 178 -2.55 6.74 9.46
CA ARG A 178 -1.99 8.07 9.68
C ARG A 178 -1.93 8.82 8.36
N ASP A 179 -2.54 10.00 8.34
CA ASP A 179 -2.34 10.97 7.26
C ASP A 179 -0.89 11.48 7.25
N LEU A 180 -0.42 11.93 6.09
CA LEU A 180 0.94 12.45 5.94
C LEU A 180 0.98 13.98 5.71
N ASN A 181 -0.11 14.68 6.04
CA ASN A 181 -0.14 16.13 5.89
C ASN A 181 0.88 16.86 6.80
N TRP A 182 1.29 16.20 7.90
CA TRP A 182 2.34 16.69 8.80
C TRP A 182 3.75 16.65 8.18
N LEU A 183 3.97 15.95 7.07
CA LEU A 183 5.25 16.02 6.37
C LEU A 183 5.48 17.44 5.86
N ILE A 184 6.73 17.90 5.95
CA ILE A 184 7.13 19.15 5.30
C ILE A 184 7.05 18.98 3.77
N ASP A 185 6.64 20.03 3.06
CA ASP A 185 6.23 19.91 1.65
C ASP A 185 7.33 19.42 0.72
N ASN A 186 8.60 19.72 1.01
CA ASN A 186 9.74 19.24 0.21
C ASN A 186 10.12 17.77 0.46
N GLU A 187 9.55 17.11 1.48
CA GLU A 187 9.71 15.68 1.76
C GLU A 187 8.44 14.88 1.48
N LYS A 188 7.38 15.57 1.03
CA LYS A 188 6.07 15.00 0.75
C LYS A 188 5.95 14.74 -0.74
N VAL A 189 5.67 13.48 -1.11
CA VAL A 189 5.33 13.14 -2.49
C VAL A 189 3.82 13.27 -2.67
N LEU A 190 3.41 14.09 -3.63
CA LEU A 190 2.01 14.22 -4.05
C LEU A 190 1.69 13.21 -5.16
N LEU A 191 0.92 12.18 -4.82
CA LEU A 191 0.46 11.17 -5.76
C LEU A 191 -0.89 11.61 -6.36
N ASN A 192 -0.82 12.32 -7.49
CA ASN A 192 -2.00 12.85 -8.18
C ASN A 192 -2.82 11.75 -8.87
N MET A 193 -4.12 11.70 -8.56
CA MET A 193 -5.05 10.72 -9.11
C MET A 193 -6.06 11.42 -10.02
N ASN A 194 -5.76 11.48 -11.31
CA ASN A 194 -6.64 12.14 -12.27
C ASN A 194 -7.70 11.21 -12.86
N ASP A 195 -8.90 11.77 -13.04
CA ASP A 195 -9.96 11.35 -13.98
C ASP A 195 -10.66 9.99 -13.81
N ARG A 196 -10.64 9.35 -12.64
CA ARG A 196 -11.46 8.14 -12.41
C ARG A 196 -12.09 8.01 -11.00
N PRO A 197 -12.85 9.00 -10.50
CA PRO A 197 -13.51 8.92 -9.19
C PRO A 197 -14.50 7.74 -9.08
N ASN A 198 -15.10 7.34 -10.21
CA ASN A 198 -15.99 6.18 -10.24
C ASN A 198 -15.23 4.87 -9.98
N LEU A 199 -14.01 4.73 -10.52
CA LEU A 199 -13.19 3.54 -10.29
C LEU A 199 -12.67 3.51 -8.85
N VAL A 200 -12.22 4.64 -8.31
CA VAL A 200 -11.82 4.74 -6.89
C VAL A 200 -12.95 4.27 -5.97
N ARG A 201 -14.16 4.79 -6.18
CA ARG A 201 -15.35 4.38 -5.41
C ARG A 201 -15.68 2.91 -5.60
N ALA A 202 -15.63 2.40 -6.83
CA ALA A 202 -15.91 1.01 -7.13
C ALA A 202 -14.94 0.08 -6.40
N LEU A 203 -13.64 0.35 -6.47
CA LEU A 203 -12.58 -0.45 -5.84
C LEU A 203 -12.76 -0.53 -4.33
N ILE A 204 -12.91 0.62 -3.66
CA ILE A 204 -13.04 0.61 -2.20
C ILE A 204 -14.36 -0.02 -1.74
N SER A 205 -15.44 0.13 -2.52
CA SER A 205 -16.76 -0.40 -2.16
C SER A 205 -16.88 -1.93 -2.29
N ILE A 206 -15.88 -2.61 -2.87
CA ILE A 206 -15.86 -4.08 -2.97
C ILE A 206 -15.72 -4.73 -1.60
N PHE A 207 -15.06 -4.07 -0.65
CA PHE A 207 -14.79 -4.57 0.70
C PHE A 207 -15.99 -4.36 1.62
N ASP A 208 -17.13 -4.90 1.20
CA ASP A 208 -18.41 -4.84 1.90
C ASP A 208 -18.29 -5.36 3.34
N SER A 209 -17.53 -6.44 3.53
CA SER A 209 -17.28 -7.04 4.84
C SER A 209 -16.63 -6.08 5.84
N GLN A 210 -15.87 -5.09 5.35
CA GLN A 210 -15.20 -4.10 6.18
C GLN A 210 -16.03 -2.80 6.31
N ILE A 211 -16.73 -2.39 5.25
CA ILE A 211 -17.51 -1.14 5.21
C ILE A 211 -18.84 -1.27 5.94
N THR A 212 -19.58 -2.36 5.68
CA THR A 212 -20.90 -2.57 6.31
C THR A 212 -20.77 -2.68 7.82
N GLY A 213 -19.61 -3.07 8.33
CA GLY A 213 -19.37 -3.23 9.75
C GLY A 213 -19.20 -1.96 10.58
N GLY A 214 -19.59 -0.81 10.04
CA GLY A 214 -19.72 0.45 10.78
C GLY A 214 -18.52 1.38 10.68
N LYS A 215 -17.43 0.96 10.03
CA LYS A 215 -16.30 1.84 9.70
C LYS A 215 -16.40 2.24 8.23
N ARG A 216 -17.08 3.35 7.96
CA ARG A 216 -17.21 3.97 6.63
C ARG A 216 -15.92 4.65 6.16
N TYR A 217 -14.83 3.88 6.13
CA TYR A 217 -13.54 4.39 5.67
C TYR A 217 -13.56 4.69 4.17
N ASP A 218 -14.49 4.12 3.40
CA ASP A 218 -14.76 4.49 2.01
C ASP A 218 -15.04 5.99 1.87
N LEU A 219 -15.93 6.52 2.72
CA LEU A 219 -16.25 7.95 2.75
C LEU A 219 -15.07 8.79 3.26
N ALA A 220 -14.36 8.29 4.28
CA ALA A 220 -13.23 8.98 4.86
C ALA A 220 -12.05 9.07 3.89
N LEU A 221 -11.77 8.01 3.14
CA LEU A 221 -10.77 7.96 2.09
C LEU A 221 -11.10 8.97 0.99
N GLU A 222 -12.32 8.95 0.47
CA GLU A 222 -12.74 9.88 -0.58
C GLU A 222 -12.68 11.35 -0.12
N GLY A 223 -12.99 11.60 1.16
CA GLY A 223 -12.82 12.90 1.79
C GLY A 223 -11.35 13.31 1.90
N ARG A 224 -10.47 12.40 2.33
CA ARG A 224 -9.03 12.64 2.44
C ARG A 224 -8.42 12.92 1.07
N LEU A 225 -8.71 12.12 0.05
CA LEU A 225 -8.17 12.31 -1.30
C LEU A 225 -8.46 13.70 -1.85
N ARG A 226 -9.68 14.21 -1.63
CA ARG A 226 -10.04 15.58 -2.01
C ARG A 226 -9.38 16.63 -1.14
N GLY A 227 -9.36 16.39 0.18
CA GLY A 227 -8.70 17.27 1.13
C GLY A 227 -7.24 17.49 0.75
N ASN A 228 -6.52 16.42 0.45
CA ASN A 228 -5.13 16.51 0.01
C ASN A 228 -4.98 17.28 -1.30
N ALA A 229 -5.83 16.99 -2.29
CA ALA A 229 -5.77 17.67 -3.59
C ALA A 229 -5.95 19.20 -3.48
N THR A 230 -6.79 19.65 -2.53
CA THR A 230 -7.08 21.08 -2.32
C THR A 230 -6.17 21.75 -1.30
N PHE A 231 -5.76 21.06 -0.23
CA PHE A 231 -5.00 21.66 0.88
C PHE A 231 -3.47 21.49 0.74
N PHE A 232 -2.98 20.84 -0.31
CA PHE A 232 -1.54 20.65 -0.52
C PHE A 232 -0.78 21.96 -0.68
N ASP A 233 -1.29 22.91 -1.49
CA ASP A 233 -0.64 24.20 -1.72
C ASP A 233 -1.62 25.34 -1.43
N SER A 234 -1.31 26.16 -0.42
CA SER A 234 -2.15 27.28 0.01
C SER A 234 -2.23 28.46 -0.98
N HIS A 235 -1.43 28.45 -2.05
CA HIS A 235 -1.31 29.55 -3.01
C HIS A 235 -1.53 29.14 -4.47
N ALA A 236 -1.47 27.84 -4.79
CA ALA A 236 -1.72 27.33 -6.13
C ALA A 236 -3.19 26.96 -6.36
N VAL A 237 -3.58 26.87 -7.62
CA VAL A 237 -4.88 26.31 -8.03
C VAL A 237 -4.74 24.79 -8.16
N ASP A 238 -5.75 24.06 -7.71
CA ASP A 238 -5.82 22.60 -7.77
C ASP A 238 -5.47 22.06 -9.18
N GLN A 239 -4.45 21.20 -9.25
CA GLN A 239 -4.05 20.51 -10.48
C GLN A 239 -4.66 19.11 -10.63
N SER A 240 -5.25 18.59 -9.55
CA SER A 240 -5.92 17.29 -9.49
C SER A 240 -7.19 17.40 -8.64
N LYS A 241 -8.15 16.48 -8.85
CA LYS A 241 -9.37 16.37 -8.03
C LYS A 241 -9.22 15.45 -6.83
N MET A 242 -8.19 14.59 -6.84
CA MET A 242 -7.89 13.61 -5.80
C MET A 242 -6.39 13.39 -5.73
N ALA A 243 -5.83 13.30 -4.53
CA ALA A 243 -4.43 12.98 -4.34
C ALA A 243 -4.20 12.24 -3.02
N SER A 244 -3.17 11.39 -3.00
CA SER A 244 -2.63 10.84 -1.75
C SER A 244 -1.26 11.44 -1.49
N TYR A 245 -0.89 11.53 -0.22
CA TYR A 245 0.48 11.82 0.18
C TYR A 245 1.26 10.53 0.41
N ALA A 246 2.55 10.58 0.10
CA ALA A 246 3.48 9.50 0.39
C ALA A 246 4.82 10.02 0.93
N MET A 247 5.46 9.20 1.75
CA MET A 247 6.88 9.30 2.04
C MET A 247 7.67 8.68 0.88
N ASP A 248 8.73 9.35 0.43
CA ASP A 248 9.72 8.72 -0.45
C ASP A 248 10.61 7.78 0.38
N LEU A 249 10.46 6.47 0.14
CA LEU A 249 11.23 5.42 0.81
C LEU A 249 12.41 4.95 -0.05
N LYS A 250 12.57 5.46 -1.27
CA LYS A 250 13.67 5.08 -2.17
C LYS A 250 15.06 5.28 -1.54
N PRO A 251 15.35 6.35 -0.77
CA PRO A 251 16.64 6.50 -0.10
C PRO A 251 17.00 5.31 0.82
N LEU A 252 16.01 4.76 1.53
CA LEU A 252 16.22 3.58 2.39
C LEU A 252 16.55 2.33 1.59
N VAL A 253 16.12 2.22 0.33
CA VAL A 253 16.42 1.07 -0.54
C VAL A 253 17.80 1.22 -1.19
N ASP A 254 18.16 2.44 -1.60
CA ASP A 254 19.42 2.71 -2.29
C ASP A 254 20.64 2.66 -1.37
N ASP A 255 20.47 3.10 -0.12
CA ASP A 255 21.51 3.06 0.90
C ASP A 255 21.11 2.11 2.03
N PRO A 256 21.55 0.84 1.99
CA PRO A 256 21.31 -0.13 3.05
C PRO A 256 21.92 0.25 4.41
N SER A 257 22.83 1.24 4.47
CA SER A 257 23.43 1.70 5.72
C SER A 257 22.52 2.63 6.52
N LEU A 258 21.49 3.21 5.90
CA LEU A 258 20.51 4.04 6.61
C LEU A 258 19.66 3.17 7.54
N ASP A 259 19.59 3.56 8.82
CA ASP A 259 18.67 2.96 9.77
C ASP A 259 17.23 3.43 9.50
N ILE A 260 16.30 2.48 9.49
CA ILE A 260 14.90 2.74 9.14
C ILE A 260 14.21 3.59 10.23
N ALA A 261 14.53 3.36 11.50
CA ALA A 261 13.95 4.10 12.60
C ALA A 261 14.54 5.52 12.69
N GLU A 262 15.86 5.67 12.51
CA GLU A 262 16.51 6.98 12.46
C GLU A 262 16.02 7.82 11.28
N PHE A 263 15.73 7.21 10.13
CA PHE A 263 15.17 7.90 8.98
C PHE A 263 13.83 8.57 9.32
N VAL A 264 12.88 7.82 9.89
CA VAL A 264 11.56 8.37 10.26
C VAL A 264 11.65 9.34 11.44
N ASP A 265 12.53 9.08 12.41
CA ASP A 265 12.77 10.01 13.51
C ASP A 265 13.30 11.37 13.01
N GLY A 266 14.23 11.35 12.05
CA GLY A 266 14.72 12.55 11.40
C GLY A 266 13.62 13.37 10.71
N VAL A 267 12.66 12.72 10.05
CA VAL A 267 11.49 13.38 9.43
C VAL A 267 10.63 14.06 10.51
N VAL A 268 10.38 13.38 11.64
CA VAL A 268 9.61 13.93 12.77
C VAL A 268 10.34 15.13 13.40
N GLN A 269 11.66 15.04 13.58
CA GLN A 269 12.45 16.14 14.12
C GLN A 269 12.39 17.38 13.22
N ARG A 270 12.49 17.20 11.89
CA ARG A 270 12.40 18.32 10.94
C ARG A 270 11.02 18.98 10.94
N PHE A 271 9.94 18.20 11.02
CA PHE A 271 8.59 18.75 11.20
C PHE A 271 8.46 19.56 12.50
N ARG A 272 8.96 19.02 13.63
CA ARG A 272 8.97 19.72 14.92
C ARG A 272 9.67 21.07 14.80
N ASP A 273 10.84 21.09 14.16
CA ASP A 273 11.66 22.28 14.03
C ASP A 273 11.04 23.30 13.05
N ASP A 274 10.41 22.86 11.96
CA ASP A 274 9.64 23.75 11.04
C ASP A 274 8.50 24.46 11.78
N VAL A 275 7.65 23.70 12.50
CA VAL A 275 6.54 24.24 13.28
C VAL A 275 7.03 25.27 14.31
N ARG A 276 8.07 24.91 15.08
CA ARG A 276 8.66 25.81 16.07
C ARG A 276 9.18 27.10 15.43
N SER A 277 9.94 26.98 14.33
CA SER A 277 10.52 28.13 13.65
C SER A 277 9.48 29.09 13.09
N ARG A 278 8.34 28.58 12.58
CA ARG A 278 7.26 29.42 12.05
C ARG A 278 6.59 30.26 13.13
N VAL A 279 6.35 29.66 14.30
CA VAL A 279 5.76 30.39 15.44
C VAL A 279 6.74 31.43 15.99
N GLU A 280 8.01 31.05 16.17
CA GLU A 280 9.04 31.96 16.69
C GLU A 280 9.25 33.22 15.83
N ARG A 281 9.00 33.16 14.50
CA ARG A 281 9.06 34.32 13.61
C ARG A 281 8.09 35.46 13.96
N PHE A 282 7.02 35.17 14.71
CA PHE A 282 5.97 36.15 15.04
C PHE A 282 5.86 36.43 16.55
N LEU A 283 6.79 35.91 17.37
CA LEU A 283 6.82 36.15 18.82
C LEU A 283 7.74 37.31 19.22
N ASN A 284 8.42 37.94 18.25
CA ASN A 284 9.28 39.11 18.45
C ASN A 284 8.69 40.34 17.76
#